data_AF-A0A699GM01-F1
#
_entry.id   AF-A0A699GM01-F1
#
_cell.length_a   1.000
_cell.length_b   1.000
_cell.length_c   1.000
_cell.angle_alpha   90.00
_cell.angle_beta   90.00
_cell.angle_gamma   90.00
#
_symmetry.space_group_name_H-M   'P 1'
#
loop_
_entity.id
_entity.type
_entity.pdbx_description
1 polymer ?
#
loop_
_entity_poly.entity_id
_entity_poly.type
_entity_poly.pdbx_seq_one_letter_code
_entity_poly.pdbx_strand_id
1 'polypeptide(L)'
;MAAPGAQNIIAIDDLIDFSGETSVPRYMRFFLDQKIVETRRFMTRMREEADTVRGCITQMTALVAELQAMENQDEVYNGLLAAKDAKRGEESKLVALNDLIAEALDDIETLETDVEILDGDDNGV
;
A
#
# COMPACT_ATOMS: atom_id res chain seq x y z
N MET A 1 12.97 -31.09 -20.28
CA MET A 1 12.24 -30.11 -21.11
C MET A 1 11.72 -29.04 -20.18
N ALA A 2 12.47 -27.96 -19.96
CA ALA A 2 12.03 -26.81 -19.16
C ALA A 2 11.89 -25.62 -20.12
N ALA A 3 10.70 -25.03 -20.18
CA ALA A 3 10.46 -23.82 -20.95
C ALA A 3 11.22 -22.64 -20.30
N PRO A 4 11.91 -21.79 -21.07
CA PRO A 4 12.48 -20.56 -20.52
C PRO A 4 11.32 -19.65 -20.12
N GLY A 5 11.31 -19.24 -18.84
CA GLY A 5 10.38 -18.23 -18.36
C GLY A 5 10.55 -16.96 -19.18
N ALA A 6 9.44 -16.41 -19.65
CA ALA A 6 9.40 -15.14 -20.35
C ALA A 6 9.93 -14.04 -19.41
N GLN A 7 11.20 -13.71 -19.56
CA GLN A 7 11.74 -12.46 -19.05
C GLN A 7 11.16 -11.37 -19.96
N ASN A 8 10.24 -10.57 -19.42
CA ASN A 8 9.76 -9.35 -20.08
C ASN A 8 10.90 -8.33 -20.12
N ILE A 9 11.88 -8.56 -20.98
CA ILE A 9 12.85 -7.55 -21.40
C ILE A 9 12.16 -6.79 -22.52
N ILE A 10 11.56 -5.65 -22.19
CA ILE A 10 11.07 -4.72 -23.21
C ILE A 10 12.31 -4.12 -23.89
N ALA A 11 12.43 -4.26 -25.21
CA ALA A 11 13.52 -3.66 -25.95
C ALA A 11 13.40 -2.13 -25.89
N ILE A 12 14.54 -1.41 -25.90
CA ILE A 12 14.57 0.06 -25.87
C ILE A 12 13.72 0.67 -27.01
N ASP A 13 13.66 0.00 -28.17
CA ASP A 13 12.86 0.44 -29.32
C ASP A 13 11.33 0.37 -29.05
N ASP A 14 10.85 -0.69 -28.39
CA ASP A 14 9.43 -0.82 -27.99
C ASP A 14 9.03 0.24 -26.94
N LEU A 15 10.02 0.73 -26.20
CA LEU A 15 9.92 1.74 -25.15
C LEU A 15 9.81 3.17 -25.73
N ILE A 16 10.57 3.44 -26.80
CA ILE A 16 10.53 4.69 -27.57
C ILE A 16 9.19 4.83 -28.30
N ASP A 17 8.66 3.74 -28.87
CA ASP A 17 7.35 3.74 -29.54
C ASP A 17 6.18 4.02 -28.56
N PHE A 18 6.30 3.62 -27.29
CA PHE A 18 5.26 3.83 -26.27
C PHE A 18 5.23 5.26 -25.70
N SER A 19 6.41 5.87 -25.50
CA SER A 19 6.54 7.21 -24.89
C SER A 19 6.68 8.35 -25.91
N GLY A 20 7.15 8.05 -27.12
CA GLY A 20 7.56 9.03 -28.12
C GLY A 20 8.86 9.77 -27.77
N GLU A 21 9.50 9.41 -26.65
CA GLU A 21 10.67 10.08 -26.10
C GLU A 21 11.94 9.31 -26.45
N THR A 22 12.91 10.00 -27.06
CA THR A 22 14.15 9.38 -27.55
C THR A 22 15.31 9.57 -26.60
N SER A 23 15.17 10.46 -25.59
CA SER A 23 16.20 10.68 -24.58
C SER A 23 15.97 9.80 -23.36
N VAL A 24 17.00 9.02 -22.99
CA VAL A 24 16.98 8.13 -21.83
C VAL A 24 16.58 8.87 -20.54
N PRO A 25 17.08 10.10 -20.24
CA PRO A 25 16.67 10.82 -19.03
C PRO A 25 15.18 11.16 -18.98
N ARG A 26 14.60 11.65 -20.10
CA ARG A 26 13.16 11.99 -20.12
C ARG A 26 12.26 10.76 -20.09
N TYR A 27 12.69 9.65 -20.70
CA TYR A 27 11.99 8.38 -20.56
C TYR A 27 11.97 7.90 -19.10
N MET A 28 13.14 7.90 -18.44
CA MET A 28 13.24 7.49 -17.03
C MET A 28 12.36 8.36 -16.14
N ARG A 29 12.35 9.68 -16.37
CA ARG A 29 11.47 10.61 -15.67
C ARG A 29 9.99 10.24 -15.83
N PHE A 30 9.52 10.02 -17.06
CA PHE A 30 8.14 9.62 -17.33
C PHE A 30 7.76 8.33 -16.58
N PHE A 31 8.66 7.35 -16.53
CA PHE A 31 8.44 6.12 -15.78
C PHE A 31 8.35 6.36 -14.27
N LEU A 32 9.24 7.18 -13.70
CA LEU A 32 9.23 7.53 -12.27
C LEU A 32 7.97 8.31 -11.90
N ASP A 33 7.54 9.28 -12.73
CA ASP A 33 6.29 10.01 -12.56
C ASP A 33 5.08 9.06 -12.52
N GLN A 34 5.04 8.07 -13.42
CA GLN A 34 4.00 7.03 -13.40
C GLN A 34 4.04 6.24 -12.10
N LYS A 35 5.23 5.83 -11.64
CA LYS A 35 5.39 5.09 -10.38
C LYS A 35 4.90 5.91 -9.18
N ILE A 36 5.23 7.19 -9.11
CA ILE A 36 4.73 8.09 -8.05
C ILE A 36 3.19 8.13 -8.04
N VAL A 37 2.56 8.27 -9.22
CA VAL A 37 1.10 8.27 -9.33
C VAL A 37 0.48 6.94 -8.90
N GLU A 38 1.07 5.81 -9.31
CA GLU A 38 0.64 4.48 -8.91
C GLU A 38 0.75 4.28 -7.39
N THR A 39 1.88 4.64 -6.78
CA THR A 39 2.13 4.52 -5.34
C THR A 39 1.17 5.40 -4.53
N ARG A 40 0.91 6.64 -4.97
CA ARG A 40 -0.10 7.52 -4.34
C ARG A 40 -1.51 6.91 -4.41
N ARG A 41 -1.86 6.28 -5.52
CA ARG A 41 -3.16 5.58 -5.66
C ARG A 41 -3.24 4.36 -4.75
N PHE A 42 -2.16 3.58 -4.65
CA PHE A 42 -2.05 2.46 -3.72
C PHE A 42 -2.24 2.93 -2.26
N MET A 43 -1.49 3.95 -1.85
CA MET A 43 -1.58 4.53 -0.50
C MET A 43 -3.00 5.01 -0.18
N THR A 44 -3.69 5.65 -1.13
CA THR A 44 -5.08 6.09 -0.94
C THR A 44 -6.00 4.91 -0.60
N ARG A 45 -5.87 3.79 -1.33
CA ARG A 45 -6.64 2.57 -1.03
C ARG A 45 -6.29 1.97 0.32
N MET A 46 -5.02 1.96 0.70
CA MET A 46 -4.61 1.44 2.01
C MET A 46 -5.17 2.27 3.16
N ARG A 47 -5.27 3.60 2.97
CA ARG A 47 -5.92 4.49 3.95
C ARG A 47 -7.42 4.21 4.07
N GLU A 48 -8.12 4.04 2.95
CA GLU A 48 -9.56 3.66 2.94
C GLU A 48 -9.80 2.32 3.65
N GLU A 49 -8.93 1.33 3.40
CA GLU A 49 -9.00 0.04 4.09
C GLU A 49 -8.70 0.18 5.58
N ALA A 50 -7.69 0.98 5.96
CA ALA A 50 -7.37 1.24 7.36
C ALA A 50 -8.55 1.91 8.10
N ASP A 51 -9.28 2.81 7.45
CA ASP A 51 -10.49 3.42 8.01
C ASP A 51 -11.61 2.39 8.18
N THR A 52 -11.77 1.48 7.23
CA THR A 52 -12.73 0.36 7.34
C THR A 52 -12.39 -0.55 8.52
N VAL A 53 -11.12 -0.95 8.66
CA VAL A 53 -10.63 -1.78 9.77
C VAL A 53 -10.80 -1.07 11.12
N ARG A 54 -10.53 0.24 11.21
CA ARG A 54 -10.82 1.04 12.43
C ARG A 54 -12.30 0.98 12.81
N GLY A 55 -13.19 1.06 11.83
CA GLY A 55 -14.64 0.89 12.04
C GLY A 55 -14.96 -0.48 12.65
N CYS A 56 -14.39 -1.56 12.13
CA CYS A 56 -14.54 -2.92 12.67
C CYS A 56 -14.03 -3.01 14.11
N ILE A 57 -12.86 -2.43 14.41
CA ILE A 57 -12.29 -2.40 15.77
C ILE A 57 -13.21 -1.67 16.74
N THR A 58 -13.80 -0.53 16.35
CA THR A 58 -14.76 0.19 17.17
C THR A 58 -16.00 -0.66 17.48
N GLN A 59 -16.57 -1.32 16.47
CA GLN A 59 -17.74 -2.19 16.63
C GLN A 59 -17.44 -3.37 17.57
N MET A 60 -16.31 -4.05 17.39
CA MET A 60 -15.94 -5.16 18.27
C MET A 60 -15.60 -4.68 19.68
N THR A 61 -15.04 -3.48 19.84
CA THR A 61 -14.82 -2.88 21.16
C THR A 61 -16.14 -2.66 21.89
N ALA A 62 -17.17 -2.18 21.20
CA ALA A 62 -18.51 -2.04 21.75
C ALA A 62 -19.12 -3.41 22.13
N LEU A 63 -19.04 -4.40 21.23
CA LEU A 63 -19.51 -5.76 21.50
C LEU A 63 -18.82 -6.39 22.72
N VAL A 64 -17.50 -6.25 22.83
CA VAL A 64 -16.73 -6.72 23.98
C VAL A 64 -17.23 -6.06 25.27
N ALA A 65 -17.45 -4.74 25.26
CA ALA A 65 -17.95 -4.02 26.43
C ALA A 65 -19.37 -4.46 26.82
N GLU A 66 -20.26 -4.68 25.85
CA GLU A 66 -21.61 -5.19 26.09
C GLU A 66 -21.58 -6.58 26.74
N LEU A 67 -20.81 -7.52 26.18
CA LEU A 67 -20.68 -8.87 26.73
C LEU A 67 -20.06 -8.86 28.14
N GLN A 68 -19.14 -7.93 28.43
CA GLN A 68 -18.58 -7.74 29.77
C GLN A 68 -19.60 -7.17 30.77
N ALA A 69 -20.61 -6.45 30.31
CA ALA A 69 -21.64 -5.85 31.16
C ALA A 69 -22.81 -6.81 31.46
N MET A 70 -22.92 -7.94 30.76
CA MET A 70 -24.00 -8.91 30.98
C MET A 70 -23.84 -9.66 32.32
N GLU A 71 -24.94 -9.90 33.02
CA GLU A 71 -24.93 -10.59 34.33
C GLU A 71 -24.54 -12.08 34.22
N ASN A 72 -24.94 -12.75 33.12
CA ASN A 72 -24.70 -14.17 32.88
C ASN A 72 -23.33 -14.42 32.24
N GLN A 73 -22.25 -14.16 32.99
CA GLN A 73 -20.87 -14.26 32.48
C GLN A 73 -20.52 -15.66 31.94
N ASP A 74 -21.03 -16.73 32.54
CA ASP A 74 -20.77 -18.11 32.09
C ASP A 74 -21.34 -18.39 30.70
N GLU A 75 -22.48 -17.78 30.36
CA GLU A 75 -23.15 -17.96 29.07
C GLU A 75 -22.43 -17.21 27.95
N VAL A 76 -21.89 -16.03 28.27
CA VAL A 76 -21.26 -15.14 27.28
C VAL A 76 -19.75 -15.35 27.13
N TYR A 77 -19.12 -16.13 28.03
CA TYR A 77 -17.67 -16.27 28.10
C TYR A 77 -17.02 -16.65 26.76
N ASN A 78 -17.54 -17.67 26.07
CA ASN A 78 -17.00 -18.11 24.78
C ASN A 78 -17.16 -17.04 23.70
N GLY A 79 -18.30 -16.33 23.69
CA GLY A 79 -18.53 -15.21 22.76
C GLY A 79 -17.59 -14.04 23.03
N LEU A 80 -17.34 -13.72 24.30
CA LEU A 80 -16.42 -12.67 24.72
C LEU A 80 -14.98 -12.99 24.30
N LEU A 81 -14.54 -14.24 24.45
CA LEU A 81 -13.22 -14.68 24.01
C LEU A 81 -13.09 -14.54 22.49
N ALA A 82 -14.08 -15.05 21.73
CA ALA A 82 -14.09 -14.93 20.28
C ALA A 82 -14.09 -13.47 19.80
N ALA A 83 -14.86 -12.59 20.45
CA ALA A 83 -14.91 -11.17 20.11
C ALA A 83 -13.57 -10.47 20.38
N LYS A 84 -12.87 -10.82 21.46
CA LYS A 84 -11.52 -10.30 21.76
C LYS A 84 -10.49 -10.78 20.73
N ASP A 85 -10.55 -12.05 20.34
CA ASP A 85 -9.64 -12.61 19.34
C ASP A 85 -9.87 -11.99 17.95
N ALA A 86 -11.13 -11.83 17.54
CA ALA A 86 -11.48 -11.12 16.31
C ALA A 86 -10.99 -9.66 16.34
N LYS A 87 -11.21 -8.96 17.45
CA LYS A 87 -10.70 -7.59 17.66
C LYS A 87 -9.19 -7.51 17.48
N ARG A 88 -8.46 -8.43 18.11
CA ARG A 88 -7.00 -8.50 18.00
C ARG A 88 -6.55 -8.76 16.56
N GLY A 89 -7.29 -9.59 15.81
CA GLY A 89 -7.03 -9.83 14.39
C GLY A 89 -7.13 -8.56 13.56
N GLU A 90 -8.17 -7.75 13.76
CA GLU A 90 -8.31 -6.46 13.06
C GLU A 90 -7.26 -5.44 13.51
N GLU A 91 -6.88 -5.41 14.79
CA GLU A 91 -5.77 -4.57 15.27
C GLU A 91 -4.44 -4.93 14.58
N SER A 92 -4.15 -6.22 14.40
CA SER A 92 -2.97 -6.67 13.64
C SER A 92 -3.02 -6.26 12.17
N LYS A 93 -4.19 -6.33 11.51
CA LYS A 93 -4.35 -5.85 10.14
C LYS A 93 -4.12 -4.34 10.05
N LEU A 94 -4.63 -3.56 11.00
CA LEU A 94 -4.43 -2.11 11.02
C LEU A 94 -2.95 -1.74 11.14
N VAL A 95 -2.18 -2.47 11.95
CA VAL A 95 -0.72 -2.28 12.02
C VAL A 95 -0.08 -2.55 10.67
N ALA A 96 -0.36 -3.71 10.04
CA ALA A 96 0.21 -4.05 8.75
C ALA A 96 -0.14 -3.03 7.64
N LEU A 97 -1.37 -2.50 7.63
CA LEU A 97 -1.76 -1.44 6.68
C LEU A 97 -0.99 -0.14 6.91
N ASN A 98 -0.75 0.24 8.17
CA ASN A 98 0.04 1.43 8.47
C ASN A 98 1.51 1.25 8.06
N ASP A 99 2.07 0.05 8.22
CA ASP A 99 3.43 -0.27 7.77
C ASP A 99 3.55 -0.14 6.25
N LEU A 100 2.59 -0.68 5.48
CA LEU A 100 2.54 -0.52 4.02
C LEU A 100 2.36 0.94 3.58
N ILE A 101 1.62 1.75 4.35
CA ILE A 101 1.47 3.19 4.08
C ILE A 101 2.80 3.91 4.31
N ALA A 102 3.54 3.54 5.36
CA ALA A 102 4.85 4.13 5.65
C ALA A 102 5.87 3.78 4.56
N GLU A 103 5.96 2.50 4.17
CA GLU A 103 6.81 2.05 3.07
C GLU A 103 6.50 2.79 1.76
N ALA A 104 5.21 2.92 1.42
CA ALA A 104 4.79 3.65 0.22
C ALA A 104 5.13 5.15 0.27
N LEU A 105 5.22 5.75 1.45
CA LEU A 105 5.64 7.15 1.61
C LEU A 105 7.14 7.30 1.37
N ASP A 106 7.95 6.41 1.94
CA ASP A 106 9.40 6.38 1.75
C ASP A 106 9.76 6.14 0.26
N ASP A 107 9.00 5.25 -0.41
CA ASP A 107 9.13 5.02 -1.85
C ASP A 107 8.83 6.28 -2.67
N ILE A 108 7.77 7.02 -2.32
CA ILE A 108 7.44 8.28 -3.02
C ILE A 108 8.55 9.31 -2.83
N GLU A 109 9.08 9.47 -1.62
CA GLU A 109 10.18 10.41 -1.34
C GLU A 109 11.44 10.07 -2.15
N THR A 110 11.77 8.78 -2.24
CA THR A 110 12.89 8.29 -3.06
C THR A 110 12.67 8.59 -4.55
N LEU A 111 11.48 8.26 -5.07
CA LEU A 111 11.13 8.49 -6.47
C LEU A 111 11.10 9.98 -6.83
N GLU A 112 10.60 10.83 -5.94
CA GLU A 112 10.57 12.29 -6.12
C GLU A 112 12.01 12.86 -6.18
N THR A 113 12.89 12.37 -5.30
CA THR A 113 14.32 12.75 -5.31
C THR A 113 14.98 12.34 -6.64
N ASP A 114 14.70 11.13 -7.14
CA ASP A 114 15.26 10.66 -8.42
C ASP A 114 14.76 11.50 -9.60
N VAL A 115 13.50 11.95 -9.59
CA VAL A 115 12.95 12.86 -10.60
C VAL A 115 13.65 14.22 -10.56
N GLU A 116 13.90 14.78 -9.37
CA GLU A 116 14.61 16.06 -9.21
C GLU A 116 16.04 16.01 -9.77
N ILE A 117 16.74 14.88 -9.59
CA ILE A 117 18.09 14.67 -10.15
C ILE A 117 18.05 14.70 -11.68
N LEU A 118 17.08 14.01 -12.29
CA LEU A 118 16.92 13.99 -13.75
C LEU A 118 16.58 15.38 -14.32
N ASP A 119 15.82 16.20 -13.58
CA ASP A 119 15.52 17.59 -13.96
C ASP A 119 16.74 18.52 -13.86
N GLY A 120 17.71 18.20 -12.99
CA GLY A 120 19.00 18.89 -12.89
C GLY A 120 19.92 18.62 -14.08
N ASP A 121 19.90 17.40 -14.61
CA ASP A 121 20.79 16.94 -15.69
C ASP A 121 20.32 17.38 -17.10
N ASP A 122 19.03 17.69 -17.31
CA ASP A 122 18.49 18.19 -18.62
C ASP A 122 18.81 19.68 -18.87
N ASN A 123 19.29 20.43 -17.86
CA ASN A 123 19.61 21.86 -17.98
C ASN A 123 21.07 22.17 -18.41
N GLY A 124 21.81 21.17 -18.90
CA GLY A 124 23.24 21.25 -19.21
C GLY A 124 23.62 21.39 -20.69
N VAL A 125 22.73 21.85 -21.59
CA VAL A 125 23.01 21.99 -23.04
C VAL A 125 22.92 23.44 -23.52
#